data_AF-A0A9N9B5L2-F1
#
_entry.id   AF-A0A9N9B5L2-F1
#
_cell.length_a   1.000
_cell.length_b   1.000
_cell.length_c   1.000
_cell.angle_alpha   90.00
_cell.angle_beta   90.00
_cell.angle_gamma   90.00
#
_symmetry.space_group_name_H-M   'P 1'
#
loop_
_entity.id
_entity.type
_entity.pdbx_description
1 polymer ?
#
loop_
_entity_poly.entity_id
_entity_poly.type
_entity_poly.pdbx_seq_one_letter_code
_entity_poly.pdbx_strand_id
1 'polypeptide(L)'
;MDNLEIPSKSGLVLFGQLFGMCDHISYTLGKHGYAVYKYVPYGKIVDLIPYLLRRAQENSSVLGGSVLNERQILWKELTSRLLHPKLA
;
A
#
# COMPACT_ATOMS: atom_id res chain seq x y z
N MET A 1 -9.45 -15.24 -6.44
CA MET A 1 -9.71 -15.17 -7.89
C MET A 1 -9.80 -16.57 -8.49
N ASP A 2 -9.11 -17.53 -7.90
CA ASP A 2 -9.11 -18.95 -8.27
C ASP A 2 -10.51 -19.59 -8.30
N ASN A 3 -11.35 -19.34 -7.30
CA ASN A 3 -12.76 -19.81 -7.29
C ASN A 3 -13.66 -19.15 -8.34
N LEU A 4 -13.21 -18.04 -8.93
CA LEU A 4 -13.90 -17.33 -10.00
C LEU A 4 -13.23 -17.60 -11.37
N GLU A 5 -12.26 -18.51 -11.41
CA GLU A 5 -11.48 -18.86 -12.60
C GLU A 5 -10.78 -17.66 -13.27
N ILE A 6 -10.48 -16.60 -12.52
CA ILE A 6 -9.77 -15.43 -13.03
C ILE A 6 -8.27 -15.63 -12.83
N PRO A 7 -7.46 -15.78 -13.90
CA PRO A 7 -6.02 -15.93 -13.76
C PRO A 7 -5.39 -14.62 -13.26
N SER A 8 -4.45 -14.70 -12.31
CA SER A 8 -3.84 -13.51 -11.67
C SER A 8 -3.13 -12.57 -12.66
N LYS A 9 -2.55 -13.12 -13.74
CA LYS A 9 -1.85 -12.38 -14.80
C LYS A 9 -2.70 -12.05 -16.02
N SER A 10 -4.01 -12.32 -15.98
CA SER A 10 -4.90 -12.10 -17.12
C SER A 10 -5.12 -10.63 -17.48
N GLY A 11 -4.82 -9.71 -16.54
CA GLY A 11 -5.10 -8.28 -16.68
C GLY A 11 -6.59 -7.93 -16.62
N LEU A 12 -7.47 -8.90 -16.38
CA LEU A 12 -8.92 -8.69 -16.28
C LEU A 12 -9.30 -7.89 -15.03
N VAL A 13 -8.53 -8.04 -13.95
CA VAL A 13 -8.73 -7.30 -12.71
C VAL A 13 -7.41 -6.66 -12.29
N LEU A 14 -7.51 -5.38 -11.95
CA LEU A 14 -6.39 -4.54 -11.57
C LEU A 14 -6.72 -3.90 -10.23
N PHE A 15 -5.77 -3.93 -9.31
CA PHE A 15 -5.95 -3.31 -8.01
C PHE A 15 -5.45 -1.87 -8.04
N GLY A 16 -6.20 -0.94 -7.47
CA GLY A 16 -5.75 0.44 -7.27
C GLY A 16 -5.38 0.66 -5.81
N GLN A 17 -4.21 1.23 -5.55
CA GLN A 17 -3.78 1.60 -4.21
C GLN A 17 -3.33 3.06 -4.15
N LEU A 18 -3.81 3.79 -3.14
CA LEU A 18 -3.32 5.12 -2.81
C LEU A 18 -1.84 5.03 -2.41
N PHE A 19 -0.99 5.80 -3.10
CA PHE A 19 0.43 5.79 -2.82
C PHE A 19 0.73 6.26 -1.38
N GLY A 20 1.60 5.54 -0.68
CA GLY A 20 1.99 5.85 0.70
C GLY A 20 1.02 5.35 1.77
N MET A 21 0.06 4.49 1.42
CA MET A 21 -0.91 3.92 2.36
C MET A 21 -0.95 2.39 2.23
N CYS A 22 -0.59 1.64 3.27
CA CYS A 22 -0.68 0.18 3.33
C CYS A 22 0.11 -0.58 2.23
N ASP A 23 1.31 -0.10 1.87
CA ASP A 23 2.05 -0.63 0.71
C ASP A 23 2.38 -2.14 0.79
N HIS A 24 2.43 -2.70 1.99
CA HIS A 24 2.57 -4.15 2.24
C HIS A 24 1.52 -5.01 1.51
N ILE A 25 0.32 -4.48 1.29
CA ILE A 25 -0.74 -5.18 0.53
C ILE A 25 -0.36 -5.29 -0.94
N SER A 26 0.13 -4.20 -1.56
CA SER A 26 0.63 -4.23 -2.95
C SER A 26 1.76 -5.24 -3.14
N TYR A 27 2.72 -5.29 -2.21
CA TYR A 27 3.83 -6.24 -2.32
C TYR A 27 3.33 -7.69 -2.30
N THR A 28 2.36 -7.98 -1.44
CA THR A 28 1.73 -9.31 -1.37
C THR A 28 0.99 -9.62 -2.67
N LEU A 29 0.17 -8.71 -3.18
CA LEU A 29 -0.55 -8.87 -4.45
C LEU A 29 0.39 -9.09 -5.63
N GLY A 30 1.45 -8.29 -5.74
CA GLY A 30 2.47 -8.42 -6.77
C GLY A 30 3.22 -9.75 -6.71
N LYS A 31 3.52 -10.24 -5.49
CA LYS A 31 4.13 -11.57 -5.28
C LYS A 31 3.23 -12.71 -5.78
N HIS A 32 1.91 -12.54 -5.70
CA HIS A 32 0.94 -13.50 -6.24
C HIS A 32 0.60 -13.29 -7.72
N GLY A 33 1.28 -12.35 -8.39
CA GLY A 33 1.16 -12.12 -9.84
C GLY A 33 0.02 -11.21 -10.25
N TYR A 34 -0.63 -10.52 -9.30
CA TYR A 34 -1.66 -9.53 -9.61
C TYR A 34 -1.03 -8.18 -9.97
N ALA A 35 -1.62 -7.51 -10.96
CA ALA A 35 -1.23 -6.15 -11.32
C ALA A 35 -1.88 -5.12 -10.38
N VAL A 36 -1.06 -4.18 -9.90
CA VAL A 36 -1.48 -3.13 -8.97
C VAL A 36 -0.99 -1.77 -9.47
N TYR A 37 -1.92 -0.81 -9.55
CA TYR A 37 -1.62 0.59 -9.87
C TYR A 37 -1.52 1.43 -8.61
N LYS A 38 -0.53 2.32 -8.60
CA LYS A 38 -0.39 3.33 -7.56
C LYS A 38 -1.09 4.62 -7.99
N TYR A 39 -2.16 4.97 -7.27
CA TYR A 39 -2.84 6.24 -7.43
C TYR A 39 -2.02 7.33 -6.76
N VAL A 40 -1.49 8.25 -7.58
CA VAL A 40 -0.66 9.36 -7.14
C VAL A 40 -1.33 10.67 -7.59
N PRO A 41 -1.70 11.58 -6.66
CA PRO A 41 -2.16 12.90 -7.03
C PRO A 41 -0.99 13.73 -7.62
N TYR A 42 -1.23 14.46 -8.70
CA TYR A 42 -0.21 15.31 -9.34
C TYR A 42 -0.83 16.67 -9.72
N GLY A 43 -0.10 17.75 -9.46
CA GLY A 43 -0.56 19.11 -9.73
C GLY A 43 -0.01 20.14 -8.74
N LYS A 44 -0.46 21.39 -8.84
CA LYS A 44 -0.13 22.44 -7.85
C LYS A 44 -0.79 22.11 -6.53
N ILE A 45 -0.14 22.47 -5.42
CA ILE A 45 -0.65 22.15 -4.08
C ILE A 45 -2.08 22.67 -3.84
N VAL A 46 -2.40 23.85 -4.37
CA VAL A 46 -3.72 24.49 -4.24
C VAL A 46 -4.82 23.61 -4.84
N ASP A 47 -4.56 22.99 -5.99
CA ASP A 47 -5.50 22.11 -6.68
C ASP A 47 -5.66 20.76 -5.95
N LEU A 48 -4.66 20.38 -5.15
CA LEU A 48 -4.62 19.13 -4.41
C LEU A 48 -5.20 19.22 -2.99
N ILE A 49 -5.48 20.43 -2.47
CA ILE A 49 -6.05 20.62 -1.12
C ILE A 49 -7.27 19.73 -0.87
N PRO A 50 -8.27 19.61 -1.77
CA PRO A 50 -9.43 18.75 -1.54
C PRO A 50 -9.07 17.27 -1.40
N TYR A 51 -8.08 16.80 -2.16
CA TYR A 51 -7.59 15.42 -2.05
C TYR A 51 -6.89 15.20 -0.71
N LEU A 52 -5.99 16.11 -0.33
CA LEU A 52 -5.23 16.03 0.92
C LEU A 52 -6.16 16.05 2.13
N LEU A 53 -7.23 16.84 2.12
CA LEU A 53 -8.22 16.87 3.20
C LEU A 53 -8.94 15.52 3.34
N ARG A 54 -9.36 14.89 2.24
CA ARG A 54 -9.97 13.55 2.29
C ARG A 54 -9.00 12.50 2.83
N ARG A 55 -7.72 12.58 2.45
CA ARG A 55 -6.68 11.71 3.01
C ARG A 55 -6.45 11.96 4.48
N ALA A 56 -6.42 13.22 4.90
CA ALA A 56 -6.29 13.57 6.31
C ALA A 56 -7.47 13.03 7.12
N GLN A 57 -8.70 13.06 6.60
CA GLN A 57 -9.89 12.53 7.29
C GLN A 57 -9.92 11.00 7.35
N GLU A 58 -9.67 10.33 6.22
CA GLU A 58 -9.54 8.86 6.18
C GLU A 58 -8.45 8.39 7.13
N ASN A 59 -7.29 9.05 7.06
CA ASN A 59 -6.16 8.83 7.93
C ASN A 59 -6.28 9.59 9.26
N SER A 60 -7.41 10.19 9.61
CA SER A 60 -7.62 10.78 10.94
C SER A 60 -8.21 9.72 11.87
N SER A 61 -8.92 8.75 11.30
CA SER A 61 -9.29 7.50 11.97
C SER A 61 -8.08 6.62 12.34
N VAL A 62 -6.85 7.13 12.19
CA VAL A 62 -5.53 6.52 12.44
C VAL A 62 -5.19 6.28 13.91
N LEU A 63 -6.04 6.70 14.84
CA LEU A 63 -6.07 6.08 16.19
C LEU A 63 -6.77 4.70 16.19
N GLY A 64 -7.36 4.27 15.08
CA GLY A 64 -8.19 3.06 14.93
C GLY A 64 -7.45 1.77 14.55
N GLY A 65 -6.12 1.77 14.43
CA GLY A 65 -5.30 0.55 14.40
C GLY A 65 -4.51 0.24 13.13
N SER A 66 -4.92 0.71 11.94
CA SER A 66 -4.23 0.42 10.67
C SER A 66 -2.79 0.94 10.63
N VAL A 67 -2.56 2.20 11.05
CA VAL A 67 -1.22 2.81 11.11
C VAL A 67 -0.37 2.22 12.23
N LEU A 68 -0.97 1.82 13.36
CA LEU A 68 -0.21 1.15 14.43
C LEU A 68 0.33 -0.21 13.95
N ASN A 69 -0.49 -0.97 13.22
CA ASN A 69 -0.09 -2.23 12.61
C ASN A 69 0.99 -2.02 11.56
N GLU A 70 0.83 -1.04 10.67
CA GLU A 70 1.85 -0.70 9.68
C GLU A 70 3.17 -0.29 10.35
N ARG A 71 3.10 0.53 11.40
CA ARG A 71 4.28 0.92 12.20
C ARG A 71 4.98 -0.30 12.81
N GLN A 72 4.23 -1.27 13.35
CA GLN A 72 4.80 -2.50 13.90
C GLN A 72 5.49 -3.34 12.82
N ILE A 73 4.88 -3.49 11.64
CA ILE A 73 5.46 -4.20 10.51
C ILE A 73 6.76 -3.53 10.06
N LEU A 74 6.76 -2.20 9.93
CA LEU A 74 7.95 -1.43 9.57
C LEU A 74 9.06 -1.59 10.61
N TRP A 75 8.74 -1.47 11.90
CA TRP A 75 9.72 -1.69 12.96
C TRP A 75 10.31 -3.11 12.93
N LYS A 76 9.47 -4.13 12.72
CA LYS A 76 9.92 -5.53 12.61
C LYS A 76 10.86 -5.75 11.43
N GLU A 77 10.55 -5.17 10.26
CA GLU A 77 11.43 -5.28 9.09
C GLU A 77 12.75 -4.53 9.32
N LEU A 78 12.69 -3.34 9.93
CA LEU A 78 13.87 -2.52 10.21
C LEU A 78 14.80 -3.20 11.22
N THR A 79 14.26 -3.78 12.29
CA THR A 79 15.06 -4.59 13.25
C THR A 79 15.62 -5.85 12.59
N SER A 80 14.84 -6.54 11.74
CA SER A 80 15.32 -7.71 11.00
C SER A 80 16.51 -7.37 10.11
N ARG A 81 16.51 -6.22 9.43
CA ARG A 81 17.63 -5.79 8.58
C ARG A 81 18.87 -5.39 9.37
N LEU A 82 18.69 -4.80 10.55
CA LEU A 82 19.81 -4.42 11.43
C LEU A 82 20.48 -5.65 12.05
N LEU A 83 19.70 -6.66 12.45
CA LEU A 83 20.21 -7.89 13.09
C LEU A 83 20.74 -8.92 12.07
N HIS A 84 20.14 -8.97 10.88
CA HIS A 84 20.58 -9.82 9.78
C HIS A 84 20.82 -8.96 8.55
N PRO A 85 21.94 -8.22 8.49
CA PRO A 85 22.36 -7.59 7.25
C PRO A 85 22.51 -8.72 6.23
N LYS A 86 21.62 -8.75 5.23
CA LYS A 86 21.83 -9.61 4.07
C LYS A 86 23.14 -9.14 3.46
N LEU A 87 24.19 -9.95 3.63
CA LEU A 87 25.41 -9.84 2.84
C LEU A 87 24.95 -9.85 1.38
N ALA A 88 25.22 -8.74 0.69
CA ALA A 88 24.97 -8.59 -0.73
C ALA A 88 25.79 -9.62 -1.53
#